data_AF-A0A1V9ZME9-F1
#
_entry.id   AF-A0A1V9ZME9-F1
#
_cell.length_a   1.000
_cell.length_b   1.000
_cell.length_c   1.000
_cell.angle_alpha   90.00
_cell.angle_beta   90.00
_cell.angle_gamma   90.00
#
_symmetry.space_group_name_H-M   'P 1'
#
loop_
_entity.id
_entity.type
_entity.pdbx_description
1 polymer ?
#
loop_
_entity_poly.entity_id
_entity_poly.type
_entity_poly.pdbx_seq_one_letter_code
_entity_poly.pdbx_strand_id
1 'polypeptide(L)'
;MQREECIYNLIPKVVVVPEKPKRYHSAHDPLTQPTASTFGLHGKTKLLGSNLGPEKPRSPPEKTKTFGKLHEQPNPKDFVKKQSKCKMPESKPTKFNYPGPKKAPIVKAEDKPVMGLKTSKNFITANAVEAILDVPGNRARVKKEPPVYRNKPDYGKVPEYLDEVKQEIEQENEMIEEFVRQNKNILSEQEPKVEPMDDDERAKLVAALKAKWDHVNQKYQKLCHNVSFDTQGKVRRKETYEKELTQLEKDIELLSKGGVAVAREY
;
A
#
# COMPACT_ATOMS: atom_id res chain seq x y z
N MET A 1 0.91 -9.56 -49.95
CA MET A 1 1.65 -8.27 -49.98
C MET A 1 0.68 -7.15 -49.68
N GLN A 2 0.54 -6.79 -48.40
CA GLN A 2 -0.03 -5.50 -48.03
C GLN A 2 0.99 -4.46 -48.46
N ARG A 3 0.59 -3.53 -49.32
CA ARG A 3 1.48 -2.46 -49.80
C ARG A 3 1.87 -1.62 -48.59
N GLU A 4 3.17 -1.50 -48.35
CA GLU A 4 3.76 -0.80 -47.21
C GLU A 4 3.39 0.70 -47.20
N GLU A 5 3.01 1.22 -48.37
CA GLU A 5 2.59 2.61 -48.55
C GLU A 5 1.20 2.65 -49.22
N CYS A 6 0.28 3.39 -48.59
CA CYS A 6 -1.09 3.55 -49.05
C CYS A 6 -1.47 5.03 -48.99
N ILE A 7 -1.99 5.58 -50.10
CA ILE A 7 -2.28 7.02 -50.24
C ILE A 7 -3.30 7.52 -49.19
N TYR A 8 -4.14 6.62 -48.69
CA TYR A 8 -5.13 6.90 -47.64
C TYR A 8 -4.52 7.05 -46.24
N ASN A 9 -3.25 6.65 -46.03
CA ASN A 9 -2.50 6.83 -44.78
C ASN A 9 -1.61 8.09 -44.80
N LEU A 10 -1.64 8.89 -45.88
CA LEU A 10 -0.82 10.09 -46.03
C LEU A 10 -1.17 11.19 -45.01
N ILE A 11 -2.45 11.28 -44.63
CA ILE A 11 -2.92 12.19 -43.58
C ILE A 11 -3.20 11.36 -42.33
N PRO A 12 -2.47 11.57 -41.22
CA PRO A 12 -2.73 10.85 -39.99
C PRO A 12 -4.15 11.17 -39.51
N LYS A 13 -4.90 10.14 -39.12
CA LYS A 13 -6.22 10.32 -38.51
C LYS A 13 -6.05 11.12 -37.22
N VAL A 14 -6.81 12.19 -37.07
CA VAL A 14 -6.80 13.00 -35.84
C VAL A 14 -7.27 12.11 -34.70
N VAL A 15 -6.33 11.73 -33.82
CA VAL A 15 -6.64 10.96 -32.61
C VAL A 15 -7.33 11.91 -31.64
N VAL A 16 -8.63 11.71 -31.41
CA VAL A 16 -9.38 12.48 -30.41
C VAL A 16 -8.88 12.06 -29.04
N VAL A 17 -8.11 12.93 -28.37
CA VAL A 17 -7.66 12.68 -27.00
C VAL A 17 -8.89 12.77 -26.08
N PRO A 18 -9.28 11.68 -25.39
CA PRO A 18 -10.43 11.72 -24.50
C PRO A 18 -10.13 12.67 -23.32
N GLU A 19 -11.04 13.58 -23.02
CA GLU A 19 -10.90 14.47 -21.86
C GLU A 19 -10.95 13.66 -20.56
N LYS A 20 -9.99 13.90 -19.66
CA LYS A 20 -9.96 13.22 -18.36
C LYS A 20 -11.19 13.63 -17.55
N PRO A 21 -11.88 12.68 -16.88
CA PRO A 21 -13.01 13.01 -16.03
C PRO A 21 -12.58 13.93 -14.88
N LYS A 22 -13.50 14.75 -14.41
CA LYS A 22 -13.27 15.60 -13.23
C LYS A 22 -12.88 14.73 -12.04
N ARG A 23 -11.93 15.22 -11.24
CA ARG A 23 -11.50 14.56 -10.01
C ARG A 23 -12.71 14.38 -9.07
N TYR A 24 -12.85 13.19 -8.49
CA TYR A 24 -13.86 12.93 -7.47
C TYR A 24 -13.62 13.82 -6.24
N HIS A 25 -14.69 14.46 -5.76
CA HIS A 25 -14.72 15.18 -4.48
C HIS A 25 -15.70 14.48 -3.54
N SER A 26 -15.25 14.19 -2.31
CA SER A 26 -16.09 13.54 -1.29
C SER A 26 -17.27 14.43 -0.90
N ALA A 27 -18.39 13.82 -0.52
CA ALA A 27 -19.54 14.53 0.05
C ALA A 27 -19.25 15.14 1.43
N HIS A 28 -18.17 14.71 2.09
CA HIS A 28 -17.78 15.19 3.41
C HIS A 28 -16.86 16.40 3.31
N ASP A 29 -17.16 17.44 4.08
CA ASP A 29 -16.34 18.66 4.15
C ASP A 29 -15.07 18.39 5.00
N PRO A 30 -13.86 18.50 4.42
CA PRO A 30 -12.60 18.26 5.13
C PRO A 30 -12.32 19.26 6.27
N LEU A 31 -13.05 20.37 6.33
CA LEU A 31 -12.93 21.40 7.37
C LEU A 31 -13.88 21.16 8.56
N THR A 32 -14.67 20.09 8.55
CA THR A 32 -15.53 19.71 9.69
C THR A 32 -14.76 18.89 10.72
N GLN A 33 -15.07 19.09 12.01
CA GLN A 33 -14.52 18.23 13.06
C GLN A 33 -15.16 16.84 13.00
N PRO A 34 -14.38 15.76 13.15
CA PRO A 34 -14.92 14.40 13.14
C PRO A 34 -15.89 14.21 14.32
N THR A 35 -17.12 13.83 14.04
CA THR A 35 -18.14 13.60 15.07
C THR A 35 -18.03 12.15 15.55
N ALA A 36 -18.21 11.90 16.85
CA ALA A 36 -18.17 10.56 17.47
C ALA A 36 -16.81 9.82 17.44
N SER A 37 -15.69 10.53 17.57
CA SER A 37 -14.39 9.88 17.80
C SER A 37 -14.38 9.09 19.11
N THR A 38 -13.83 7.86 19.08
CA THR A 38 -13.66 7.00 20.26
C THR A 38 -12.46 7.37 21.14
N PHE A 39 -11.61 8.29 20.68
CA PHE A 39 -10.42 8.72 21.41
C PHE A 39 -10.77 9.76 22.50
N GLY A 40 -10.33 9.51 23.74
CA GLY A 40 -10.44 10.48 24.85
C GLY A 40 -11.82 10.54 25.53
N LEU A 41 -12.64 9.49 25.43
CA LEU A 41 -13.98 9.43 26.04
C LEU A 41 -13.98 9.30 27.58
N HIS A 42 -12.82 9.08 28.20
CA HIS A 42 -12.65 9.05 29.66
C HIS A 42 -11.82 10.24 30.13
N GLY A 43 -12.47 11.21 30.79
CA GLY A 43 -11.81 12.39 31.37
C GLY A 43 -12.63 13.68 31.23
N LYS A 44 -12.13 14.78 31.80
CA LYS A 44 -12.70 16.14 31.65
C LYS A 44 -12.13 16.91 30.45
N THR A 45 -11.17 16.33 29.73
CA THR A 45 -10.46 16.92 28.60
C THR A 45 -11.22 16.64 27.30
N LYS A 46 -11.82 17.67 26.71
CA LYS A 46 -12.45 17.57 25.37
C LYS A 46 -11.37 17.70 24.30
N LEU A 47 -11.04 16.60 23.65
CA LEU A 47 -10.19 16.59 22.45
C LEU A 47 -11.01 17.05 21.23
N LEU A 48 -10.33 17.53 20.19
CA LEU A 48 -10.94 17.83 18.90
C LEU A 48 -11.61 16.56 18.35
N GLY A 49 -12.89 16.64 18.00
CA GLY A 49 -13.69 15.51 17.55
C GLY A 49 -14.42 14.69 18.64
N SER A 50 -14.39 15.17 19.88
CA SER A 50 -15.19 14.58 20.98
C SER A 50 -16.66 15.06 21.00
N ASN A 51 -17.15 15.68 19.91
CA ASN A 51 -18.54 16.12 19.80
C ASN A 51 -19.46 14.92 19.53
N LEU A 52 -20.37 14.66 20.47
CA LEU A 52 -21.62 13.94 20.23
C LEU A 52 -22.68 15.02 19.94
N GLY A 53 -22.74 15.50 18.70
CA GLY A 53 -23.61 16.62 18.35
C GLY A 53 -23.38 17.15 16.93
N PRO A 54 -24.00 18.28 16.57
CA PRO A 54 -23.95 18.82 15.22
C PRO A 54 -22.51 19.14 14.76
N GLU A 55 -22.28 19.04 13.46
CA GLU A 55 -21.00 19.34 12.81
C GLU A 55 -20.54 20.75 13.18
N LYS A 56 -19.30 20.86 13.66
CA LYS A 56 -18.68 22.15 13.97
C LYS A 56 -17.44 22.34 13.10
N PRO A 57 -17.16 23.58 12.64
CA PRO A 57 -15.96 23.87 11.87
C PRO A 57 -14.70 23.59 12.70
N ARG A 58 -13.63 23.17 12.01
CA ARG A 58 -12.37 22.73 12.61
C ARG A 58 -11.61 23.80 13.37
N SER A 59 -11.87 25.09 13.13
CA SER A 59 -11.17 26.17 13.83
C SER A 59 -11.56 26.22 15.31
N PRO A 60 -10.64 25.87 16.25
CA PRO A 60 -10.78 26.33 17.62
C PRO A 60 -10.52 27.85 17.59
N PRO A 61 -11.13 28.65 18.48
CA PRO A 61 -10.68 30.03 18.65
C PRO A 61 -9.17 30.00 18.96
N GLU A 62 -8.34 30.76 18.22
CA GLU A 62 -6.86 30.70 18.20
C GLU A 62 -6.19 30.70 19.58
N LYS A 63 -6.92 31.13 20.60
CA LYS A 63 -6.48 31.25 21.98
C LYS A 63 -6.40 29.88 22.72
N THR A 64 -7.04 28.81 22.23
CA THR A 64 -7.14 27.51 22.95
C THR A 64 -6.09 26.47 22.51
N LYS A 65 -4.81 26.87 22.42
CA LYS A 65 -3.70 25.94 22.11
C LYS A 65 -3.15 25.17 23.32
N THR A 66 -3.60 25.47 24.53
CA THR A 66 -3.19 24.79 25.77
C THR A 66 -4.32 23.93 26.34
N PHE A 67 -3.96 22.83 27.01
CA PHE A 67 -4.93 22.03 27.76
C PHE A 67 -5.52 22.87 28.90
N GLY A 68 -6.85 23.00 28.93
CA GLY A 68 -7.56 23.70 29.99
C GLY A 68 -8.39 24.87 29.50
N LYS A 69 -9.09 25.51 30.44
CA LYS A 69 -9.88 26.71 30.18
C LYS A 69 -8.90 27.89 30.03
N LEU A 70 -9.16 28.80 29.08
CA LEU A 70 -8.36 30.02 28.98
C LEU A 70 -8.31 30.74 30.32
N HIS A 71 -7.12 31.14 30.76
CA HIS A 71 -6.96 32.07 31.88
C HIS A 71 -7.42 33.46 31.44
N GLU A 72 -8.72 33.72 31.53
CA GLU A 72 -9.26 35.07 31.49
C GLU A 72 -9.19 35.66 32.90
N GLN A 73 -8.70 36.90 33.02
CA GLN A 73 -8.74 37.61 34.29
C GLN A 73 -10.21 37.80 34.69
N PRO A 74 -10.62 37.38 35.91
CA PRO A 74 -12.00 37.52 36.32
C PRO A 74 -12.38 38.99 36.40
N ASN A 75 -13.34 39.41 35.57
CA ASN A 75 -13.88 40.76 35.61
C ASN A 75 -14.71 40.94 36.90
N PRO A 76 -14.38 41.87 37.80
CA PRO A 76 -15.06 42.03 39.09
C PRO A 76 -16.55 42.43 38.97
N LYS A 77 -17.00 42.87 37.78
CA LYS A 77 -18.41 43.16 37.50
C LYS A 77 -19.24 41.90 37.19
N ASP A 78 -18.59 40.82 36.79
CA ASP A 78 -19.22 39.57 36.35
C ASP A 78 -19.25 38.54 37.49
N PHE A 79 -19.94 38.87 38.58
CA PHE A 79 -20.15 37.95 39.70
C PHE A 79 -21.42 37.12 39.52
N VAL A 80 -21.40 35.88 39.99
CA VAL A 80 -22.56 34.97 39.93
C VAL A 80 -23.61 35.45 40.95
N LYS A 81 -24.71 36.01 40.47
CA LYS A 81 -25.88 36.31 41.31
C LYS A 81 -26.60 35.02 41.73
N LYS A 82 -27.24 35.04 42.90
CA LYS A 82 -28.07 33.93 43.43
C LYS A 82 -29.09 33.52 42.35
N GLN A 83 -29.21 32.21 42.09
CA GLN A 83 -30.09 31.59 41.07
C GLN A 83 -29.78 31.87 39.58
N SER A 84 -28.70 32.58 39.24
CA SER A 84 -28.39 32.90 37.83
C SER A 84 -28.15 31.67 36.91
N LYS A 85 -27.76 30.53 37.48
CA LYS A 85 -27.51 29.26 36.76
C LYS A 85 -28.64 28.24 36.84
N CYS A 86 -29.72 28.53 37.58
CA CYS A 86 -30.88 27.65 37.67
C CYS A 86 -31.96 28.12 36.69
N LYS A 87 -31.76 27.82 35.40
CA LYS A 87 -32.84 27.91 34.41
C LYS A 87 -33.36 26.50 34.17
N MET A 88 -34.40 26.11 34.87
CA MET A 88 -35.19 24.94 34.50
C MET A 88 -36.20 25.39 33.45
N PRO A 89 -36.29 24.74 32.28
CA PRO A 89 -37.41 24.99 31.37
C PRO A 89 -38.72 24.66 32.11
N GLU A 90 -39.79 25.41 31.85
CA GLU A 90 -41.13 25.14 32.38
C GLU A 90 -41.62 23.77 31.88
N SER A 91 -41.26 22.72 32.60
CA SER A 91 -41.62 21.36 32.25
C SER A 91 -43.04 21.07 32.74
N LYS A 92 -44.04 21.33 31.89
CA LYS A 92 -45.28 20.55 31.98
C LYS A 92 -44.88 19.08 31.75
N PRO A 93 -45.24 18.14 32.64
CA PRO A 93 -44.83 16.74 32.52
C PRO A 93 -45.50 16.11 31.29
N THR A 94 -44.91 16.30 30.13
CA THR A 94 -45.29 15.62 28.90
C THR A 94 -44.48 14.33 28.86
N LYS A 95 -45.17 13.21 29.07
CA LYS A 95 -44.54 11.89 28.96
C LYS A 95 -43.99 11.76 27.54
N PHE A 96 -42.69 11.49 27.42
CA PHE A 96 -42.03 11.20 26.15
C PHE A 96 -42.79 10.08 25.43
N ASN A 97 -43.36 10.37 24.26
CA ASN A 97 -44.12 9.40 23.48
C ASN A 97 -43.37 9.10 22.18
N TYR A 98 -43.21 7.81 21.87
CA TYR A 98 -42.67 7.39 20.59
C TYR A 98 -43.70 7.70 19.49
N PRO A 99 -43.28 8.17 18.30
CA PRO A 99 -44.22 8.38 17.20
C PRO A 99 -44.79 7.04 16.74
N GLY A 100 -46.11 6.92 16.81
CA GLY A 100 -46.88 5.81 16.21
C GLY A 100 -47.31 4.71 17.21
N PRO A 101 -48.46 4.06 16.93
CA PRO A 101 -48.92 2.93 17.74
C PRO A 101 -48.03 1.70 17.50
N LYS A 102 -47.44 1.15 18.57
CA LYS A 102 -46.57 -0.05 18.51
C LYS A 102 -47.35 -1.35 18.22
N LYS A 103 -48.69 -1.33 18.30
CA LYS A 103 -49.56 -2.48 18.12
C LYS A 103 -50.78 -2.08 17.31
N ALA A 104 -51.23 -2.99 16.44
CA ALA A 104 -52.49 -2.83 15.72
C ALA A 104 -53.66 -2.69 16.72
N PRO A 105 -54.70 -1.90 16.37
CA PRO A 105 -55.89 -1.80 17.19
C PRO A 105 -56.55 -3.17 17.36
N ILE A 106 -57.04 -3.42 18.57
CA ILE A 106 -57.76 -4.66 18.89
C ILE A 106 -59.09 -4.67 18.11
N VAL A 107 -59.48 -5.83 17.60
CA VAL A 107 -60.77 -6.02 16.90
C VAL A 107 -61.90 -5.60 17.84
N LYS A 108 -62.82 -4.77 17.34
CA LYS A 108 -63.96 -4.28 18.13
C LYS A 108 -64.96 -5.41 18.38
N ALA A 109 -65.70 -5.35 19.48
CA ALA A 109 -66.74 -6.33 19.78
C ALA A 109 -67.86 -6.40 18.72
N GLU A 110 -68.03 -5.32 17.95
CA GLU A 110 -69.02 -5.21 16.87
C GLU A 110 -68.52 -5.79 15.53
N ASP A 111 -67.20 -5.96 15.36
CA ASP A 111 -66.58 -6.54 14.16
C ASP A 111 -66.72 -8.06 14.20
N LYS A 112 -67.81 -8.56 13.65
CA LYS A 112 -68.02 -10.00 13.47
C LYS A 112 -67.15 -10.46 12.28
N PRO A 113 -66.29 -11.49 12.44
CA PRO A 113 -65.59 -12.06 11.29
C PRO A 113 -66.61 -12.56 10.27
N VAL A 114 -66.21 -12.67 9.00
CA VAL A 114 -67.09 -13.17 7.93
C VAL A 114 -67.55 -14.59 8.26
N MET A 115 -68.76 -14.70 8.83
CA MET A 115 -69.35 -15.96 9.28
C MET A 115 -69.96 -16.69 8.08
N GLY A 116 -69.82 -18.01 8.04
CA GLY A 116 -70.50 -18.83 7.03
C GLY A 116 -69.76 -18.99 5.70
N LEU A 117 -68.43 -18.84 5.70
CA LEU A 117 -67.56 -19.28 4.61
C LEU A 117 -67.68 -20.81 4.42
N LYS A 118 -68.69 -21.24 3.67
CA LYS A 118 -68.84 -22.62 3.21
C LYS A 118 -68.06 -22.75 1.91
N THR A 119 -67.03 -23.59 1.92
CA THR A 119 -66.32 -23.90 0.68
C THR A 119 -67.18 -24.87 -0.14
N SER A 120 -67.28 -24.62 -1.45
CA SER A 120 -67.91 -25.57 -2.40
C SER A 120 -66.98 -26.74 -2.77
N LYS A 121 -65.83 -26.86 -2.10
CA LYS A 121 -64.82 -27.88 -2.38
C LYS A 121 -65.31 -29.23 -1.87
N ASN A 122 -65.39 -30.21 -2.77
CA ASN A 122 -65.63 -31.59 -2.38
C ASN A 122 -64.30 -32.21 -1.88
N PHE A 123 -64.18 -32.35 -0.56
CA PHE A 123 -62.98 -32.86 0.09
C PHE A 123 -62.70 -34.33 -0.22
N ILE A 124 -63.72 -35.13 -0.53
CA ILE A 124 -63.54 -36.55 -0.87
C ILE A 124 -62.80 -36.69 -2.20
N THR A 125 -63.27 -35.97 -3.22
CA THR A 125 -62.64 -35.97 -4.55
C THR A 125 -61.28 -35.30 -4.53
N ALA A 126 -61.12 -34.22 -3.77
CA ALA A 126 -59.84 -33.51 -3.67
C ALA A 126 -58.76 -34.36 -3.00
N ASN A 127 -59.06 -35.00 -1.87
CA ASN A 127 -58.12 -35.87 -1.16
C ASN A 127 -57.77 -37.10 -2.00
N ALA A 128 -58.74 -37.65 -2.74
CA ALA A 128 -58.49 -38.77 -3.64
C ALA A 128 -57.53 -38.39 -4.78
N VAL A 129 -57.74 -37.23 -5.41
CA VAL A 129 -56.84 -36.74 -6.47
C VAL A 129 -55.45 -36.42 -5.92
N GLU A 130 -55.36 -35.79 -4.74
CA GLU A 130 -54.10 -35.48 -4.08
C GLU A 130 -53.27 -36.75 -3.80
N ALA A 131 -53.91 -37.79 -3.25
CA ALA A 131 -53.23 -39.06 -2.98
C ALA A 131 -52.80 -39.81 -4.26
N ILE A 132 -53.55 -39.67 -5.37
CA ILE A 132 -53.20 -40.29 -6.66
C ILE A 132 -52.02 -39.56 -7.32
N LEU A 133 -52.01 -38.23 -7.22
CA LEU A 133 -50.97 -37.39 -7.81
C LEU A 133 -49.71 -37.28 -6.94
N ASP A 134 -49.82 -37.63 -5.65
CA ASP A 134 -48.71 -37.65 -4.72
C ASP A 134 -47.62 -38.61 -5.20
N VAL A 135 -46.52 -38.03 -5.67
CA VAL A 135 -45.31 -38.79 -5.96
C VAL A 135 -44.71 -39.22 -4.62
N PRO A 136 -44.49 -40.53 -4.38
CA PRO A 136 -43.89 -40.98 -3.13
C PRO A 136 -42.57 -40.26 -2.92
N GLY A 137 -42.46 -39.55 -1.79
CA GLY A 137 -41.36 -38.65 -1.52
C GLY A 137 -40.00 -39.31 -1.71
N ASN A 138 -38.97 -38.51 -2.00
CA ASN A 138 -37.60 -38.96 -2.34
C ASN A 138 -36.99 -39.98 -1.34
N ARG A 139 -37.52 -40.09 -0.13
CA ARG A 139 -37.15 -41.10 0.88
C ARG A 139 -37.50 -42.55 0.47
N ALA A 140 -38.55 -42.76 -0.32
CA ALA A 140 -38.96 -44.09 -0.78
C ALA A 140 -38.23 -44.53 -2.07
N ARG A 141 -37.78 -43.57 -2.90
CA ARG A 141 -37.09 -43.85 -4.17
C ARG A 141 -35.57 -43.91 -4.06
N VAL A 142 -34.96 -43.11 -3.19
CA VAL A 142 -33.50 -43.05 -3.10
C VAL A 142 -33.05 -43.95 -1.95
N LYS A 143 -32.82 -45.24 -2.26
CA LYS A 143 -31.80 -45.98 -1.51
C LYS A 143 -30.53 -45.14 -1.65
N LYS A 144 -30.07 -44.51 -0.57
CA LYS A 144 -28.82 -43.76 -0.56
C LYS A 144 -27.67 -44.75 -0.68
N GLU A 145 -27.49 -45.30 -1.87
CA GLU A 145 -26.32 -46.08 -2.22
C GLU A 145 -25.11 -45.13 -2.22
N PRO A 146 -23.94 -45.59 -1.76
CA PRO A 146 -22.74 -44.77 -1.77
C PRO A 146 -22.44 -44.33 -3.22
N PRO A 147 -22.06 -43.06 -3.46
CA PRO A 147 -21.81 -42.56 -4.80
C PRO A 147 -20.66 -43.35 -5.45
N VAL A 148 -20.92 -43.92 -6.63
CA VAL A 148 -19.91 -44.64 -7.41
C VAL A 148 -19.08 -43.61 -8.20
N TYR A 149 -17.93 -43.24 -7.66
CA TYR A 149 -17.02 -42.24 -8.26
C TYR A 149 -16.49 -42.61 -9.65
N ARG A 150 -16.54 -43.89 -10.04
CA ARG A 150 -16.22 -44.36 -11.39
C ARG A 150 -17.15 -43.77 -12.46
N ASN A 151 -18.39 -43.48 -12.11
CA ASN A 151 -19.41 -43.00 -13.04
C ASN A 151 -19.47 -41.45 -13.09
N LYS A 152 -18.47 -40.75 -12.53
CA LYS A 152 -18.40 -39.29 -12.65
C LYS A 152 -18.27 -38.93 -14.15
N PRO A 153 -19.06 -37.98 -14.66
CA PRO A 153 -19.00 -37.59 -16.08
C PRO A 153 -17.64 -37.02 -16.52
N ASP A 154 -16.85 -36.56 -15.55
CA ASP A 154 -15.52 -35.97 -15.75
C ASP A 154 -14.40 -36.90 -15.30
N TYR A 155 -14.70 -38.18 -15.02
CA TYR A 155 -13.66 -39.15 -14.71
C TYR A 155 -12.73 -39.32 -15.91
N GLY A 156 -11.44 -39.08 -15.72
CA GLY A 156 -10.43 -39.14 -16.78
C GLY A 156 -10.38 -37.91 -17.70
N LYS A 157 -11.18 -36.87 -17.45
CA LYS A 157 -11.08 -35.59 -18.17
C LYS A 157 -10.24 -34.60 -17.36
N VAL A 158 -9.41 -33.83 -18.06
CA VAL A 158 -8.69 -32.71 -17.47
C VAL A 158 -9.71 -31.59 -17.18
N PRO A 159 -9.77 -31.06 -15.94
CA PRO A 159 -10.65 -29.95 -15.61
C PRO A 159 -10.32 -28.67 -16.39
N GLU A 160 -11.36 -27.95 -16.82
CA GLU A 160 -11.26 -26.73 -17.64
C GLU A 160 -10.41 -25.63 -16.99
N TYR A 161 -10.49 -25.48 -15.67
CA TYR A 161 -9.70 -24.47 -14.93
C TYR A 161 -8.19 -24.64 -15.07
N LEU A 162 -7.69 -25.84 -15.39
CA LEU A 162 -6.25 -26.06 -15.56
C LEU A 162 -5.72 -25.39 -16.82
N ASP A 163 -6.55 -25.17 -17.82
CA ASP A 163 -6.15 -24.44 -19.03
C ASP A 163 -6.11 -22.93 -18.77
N GLU A 164 -7.01 -22.40 -17.93
CA GLU A 164 -6.93 -21.01 -17.43
C GLU A 164 -5.64 -20.78 -16.63
N VAL A 165 -5.29 -21.70 -15.73
CA VAL A 165 -4.06 -21.61 -14.92
C VAL A 165 -2.80 -21.66 -15.79
N LYS A 166 -2.78 -22.47 -16.86
CA LYS A 166 -1.64 -22.48 -17.79
C LYS A 166 -1.48 -21.16 -18.52
N GLN A 167 -2.58 -20.56 -18.96
CA GLN A 167 -2.56 -19.25 -19.61
C GLN A 167 -2.08 -18.16 -18.66
N GLU A 168 -2.48 -18.21 -17.39
CA GLU A 168 -2.01 -17.27 -16.36
C GLU A 168 -0.51 -17.40 -16.12
N ILE A 169 0.01 -18.63 -16.00
CA ILE A 169 1.45 -18.89 -15.86
C ILE A 169 2.23 -18.39 -17.09
N GLU A 170 1.71 -18.60 -18.30
CA GLU A 170 2.36 -18.15 -19.53
C GLU A 170 2.44 -16.62 -19.57
N GLN A 171 1.34 -15.92 -19.25
CA GLN A 171 1.31 -14.46 -19.18
C GLN A 171 2.23 -13.90 -18.08
N GLU A 172 2.32 -14.57 -16.92
CA GLU A 172 3.23 -14.17 -15.85
C GLU A 172 4.69 -14.32 -16.28
N ASN A 173 5.03 -15.44 -16.93
CA ASN A 173 6.38 -15.67 -17.44
C ASN A 173 6.78 -14.62 -18.49
N GLU A 174 5.90 -14.28 -19.42
CA GLU A 174 6.14 -13.21 -20.40
C GLU A 174 6.42 -11.86 -19.71
N MET A 175 5.61 -11.51 -18.70
CA MET A 175 5.81 -10.27 -17.93
C MET A 175 7.15 -10.25 -17.19
N ILE A 176 7.55 -11.37 -16.58
CA ILE A 176 8.84 -11.51 -15.91
C ILE A 176 9.99 -11.37 -16.91
N GLU A 177 9.88 -12.01 -18.08
CA GLU A 177 10.89 -11.91 -19.13
C GLU A 177 11.06 -10.47 -19.63
N GLU A 178 9.96 -9.76 -19.86
CA GLU A 178 9.99 -8.35 -20.25
C GLU A 178 10.64 -7.46 -19.18
N PHE A 179 10.29 -7.67 -17.91
CA PHE A 179 10.88 -6.93 -16.78
C PHE A 179 12.38 -7.19 -16.64
N VAL A 180 12.80 -8.45 -16.75
CA VAL A 180 14.22 -8.83 -16.72
C VAL A 180 14.96 -8.23 -17.91
N ARG A 181 14.35 -8.22 -19.11
CA ARG A 181 14.94 -7.63 -20.31
C ARG A 181 15.12 -6.11 -20.18
N GLN A 182 14.11 -5.40 -19.69
CA GLN A 182 14.20 -3.97 -19.43
C GLN A 182 15.30 -3.65 -18.40
N ASN A 183 15.34 -4.40 -17.30
CA ASN A 183 16.38 -4.23 -16.28
C ASN A 183 17.79 -4.54 -16.79
N LYS A 184 17.95 -5.60 -17.60
CA LYS A 184 19.24 -5.92 -18.24
C LYS A 184 19.69 -4.80 -19.17
N ASN A 185 18.78 -4.23 -19.96
CA ASN A 185 19.11 -3.11 -20.84
C ASN A 185 19.53 -1.87 -20.02
N ILE A 186 18.80 -1.54 -18.96
CA ILE A 186 19.13 -0.40 -18.08
C ILE A 186 20.48 -0.60 -17.37
N LEU A 187 20.78 -1.80 -16.87
CA LEU A 187 22.09 -2.10 -16.28
C LEU A 187 23.20 -2.02 -17.34
N SER A 188 22.97 -2.53 -18.55
CA SER A 188 23.98 -2.50 -19.61
C SER A 188 24.32 -1.09 -20.11
N GLU A 189 23.41 -0.13 -19.96
CA GLU A 189 23.65 1.29 -20.31
C GLU A 189 24.36 2.07 -19.18
N GLN A 190 24.30 1.60 -17.93
CA GLN A 190 24.89 2.28 -16.77
C GLN A 190 26.21 1.67 -16.28
N GLU A 191 26.50 0.42 -16.63
CA GLU A 191 27.76 -0.20 -16.24
C GLU A 191 28.92 0.32 -17.09
N PRO A 192 29.99 0.90 -16.47
CA PRO A 192 31.22 1.12 -17.20
C PRO A 192 31.69 -0.24 -17.70
N LYS A 193 32.03 -0.34 -18.99
CA LYS A 193 32.49 -1.59 -19.58
C LYS A 193 33.83 -1.97 -18.93
N VAL A 194 33.76 -2.78 -17.87
CA VAL A 194 34.93 -3.23 -17.13
C VAL A 194 35.49 -4.45 -17.85
N GLU A 195 36.66 -4.29 -18.45
CA GLU A 195 37.38 -5.39 -19.11
C GLU A 195 38.48 -5.91 -18.17
N PRO A 196 38.71 -7.24 -18.10
CA PRO A 196 39.83 -7.78 -17.36
C PRO A 196 41.15 -7.27 -17.97
N MET A 197 42.05 -6.75 -17.13
CA MET A 197 43.39 -6.33 -17.59
C MET A 197 44.19 -7.56 -18.00
N ASP A 198 44.92 -7.46 -19.10
CA ASP A 198 45.81 -8.52 -19.56
C ASP A 198 46.95 -8.80 -18.57
N ASP A 199 47.37 -10.06 -18.51
CA ASP A 199 48.38 -10.55 -17.57
C ASP A 199 49.77 -9.95 -17.84
N ASP A 200 50.12 -9.74 -19.12
CA ASP A 200 51.38 -9.15 -19.53
C ASP A 200 51.43 -7.65 -19.23
N GLU A 201 50.33 -6.93 -19.46
CA GLU A 201 50.19 -5.51 -19.11
C GLU A 201 50.33 -5.31 -17.60
N ARG A 202 49.68 -6.17 -16.79
CA ARG A 202 49.81 -6.16 -15.34
C ARG A 202 51.25 -6.38 -14.89
N ALA A 203 51.94 -7.38 -15.44
CA ALA A 203 53.32 -7.70 -15.07
C ALA A 203 54.28 -6.53 -15.37
N LYS A 204 54.12 -5.89 -16.54
CA LYS A 204 54.88 -4.69 -16.91
C LYS A 204 54.64 -3.54 -15.94
N LEU A 205 53.38 -3.32 -15.55
CA LEU A 205 53.00 -2.24 -14.64
C LEU A 205 53.56 -2.47 -13.22
N VAL A 206 53.50 -3.71 -12.72
CA VAL A 206 54.12 -4.09 -11.45
C VAL A 206 55.64 -3.87 -11.48
N ALA A 207 56.31 -4.25 -12.57
CA ALA A 207 57.75 -4.02 -12.73
C ALA A 207 58.10 -2.52 -12.72
N ALA A 208 57.30 -1.68 -13.40
CA ALA A 208 57.48 -0.23 -13.41
C ALA A 208 57.26 0.40 -12.02
N LEU A 209 56.24 -0.06 -11.28
CA LEU A 209 55.98 0.40 -9.90
C LEU A 209 57.10 0.02 -8.94
N LYS A 210 57.64 -1.21 -9.05
CA LYS A 210 58.81 -1.64 -8.27
C LYS A 210 60.04 -0.79 -8.57
N ALA A 211 60.32 -0.49 -9.85
CA ALA A 211 61.42 0.39 -10.22
C ALA A 211 61.24 1.81 -9.66
N LYS A 212 60.01 2.33 -9.64
CA LYS A 212 59.69 3.62 -9.00
C LYS A 212 59.88 3.58 -7.49
N TRP A 213 59.45 2.50 -6.84
CA TRP A 213 59.67 2.28 -5.41
C TRP A 213 61.17 2.25 -5.07
N ASP A 214 61.98 1.52 -5.84
CA ASP A 214 63.44 1.48 -5.67
C ASP A 214 64.05 2.90 -5.77
N HIS A 215 63.61 3.68 -6.76
CA HIS A 215 64.10 5.05 -6.94
C HIS A 215 63.76 5.99 -5.77
N VAL A 216 62.52 5.92 -5.27
CA VAL A 216 62.07 6.72 -4.11
C VAL A 216 62.75 6.24 -2.83
N ASN A 217 62.87 4.93 -2.64
CA ASN A 217 63.51 4.33 -1.48
C ASN A 217 65.01 4.68 -1.42
N GLN A 218 65.72 4.71 -2.56
CA GLN A 218 67.10 5.21 -2.61
C GLN A 218 67.22 6.67 -2.15
N LYS A 219 66.27 7.55 -2.53
CA LYS A 219 66.25 8.94 -2.05
C LYS A 219 65.91 9.03 -0.56
N TYR A 220 64.99 8.19 -0.09
CA TYR A 220 64.62 8.09 1.32
C TYR A 220 65.80 7.63 2.19
N GLN A 221 66.51 6.56 1.80
CA GLN A 221 67.70 6.08 2.51
C GLN A 221 68.83 7.12 2.56
N LYS A 222 69.04 7.86 1.47
CA LYS A 222 69.94 9.03 1.44
C LYS A 222 69.47 10.16 2.36
N LEU A 223 68.23 10.19 2.82
CA LEU A 223 67.76 11.15 3.81
C LEU A 223 67.87 10.59 5.24
N CYS A 224 67.69 9.28 5.43
CA CYS A 224 67.72 8.58 6.71
C CYS A 224 69.08 8.59 7.43
N HIS A 225 70.19 8.79 6.73
CA HIS A 225 71.50 8.93 7.39
C HIS A 225 71.63 10.21 8.23
N ASN A 226 70.68 11.16 8.12
CA ASN A 226 70.67 12.36 8.94
C ASN A 226 70.06 12.06 10.32
N VAL A 227 70.87 12.20 11.37
CA VAL A 227 70.48 11.91 12.77
C VAL A 227 69.49 12.95 13.33
N SER A 228 69.53 14.20 12.86
CA SER A 228 68.57 15.25 13.23
C SER A 228 67.95 15.93 12.01
N PHE A 229 66.64 16.17 12.08
CA PHE A 229 65.87 16.91 11.09
C PHE A 229 65.49 18.29 11.62
N ASP A 230 66.49 19.17 11.80
CA ASP A 230 66.31 20.47 12.46
C ASP A 230 65.48 21.49 11.67
N THR A 231 65.26 21.27 10.37
CA THR A 231 64.51 22.20 9.52
C THR A 231 63.19 21.60 9.04
N GLN A 232 62.12 22.39 9.07
CA GLN A 232 60.78 21.99 8.62
C GLN A 232 60.79 21.42 7.18
N GLY A 233 61.67 21.93 6.31
CA GLY A 233 61.81 21.43 4.94
C GLY A 233 62.39 20.01 4.85
N LYS A 234 63.29 19.63 5.77
CA LYS A 234 63.80 18.25 5.83
C LYS A 234 62.73 17.28 6.31
N VAL A 235 61.97 17.66 7.34
CA VAL A 235 60.83 16.89 7.85
C VAL A 235 59.78 16.67 6.77
N ARG A 236 59.37 17.73 6.07
CA ARG A 236 58.40 17.63 4.96
C ARG A 236 58.86 16.69 3.84
N ARG A 237 60.14 16.74 3.45
CA ARG A 237 60.68 15.83 2.42
C ARG A 237 60.66 14.36 2.87
N LYS A 238 60.92 14.09 4.15
CA LYS A 238 60.83 12.75 4.72
C LYS A 238 59.38 12.24 4.67
N GLU A 239 58.44 13.06 5.14
CA GLU A 239 57.01 12.74 5.11
C GLU A 239 56.47 12.50 3.70
N THR A 240 56.93 13.26 2.69
CA THR A 240 56.52 13.03 1.30
C THR A 240 57.02 11.69 0.78
N TYR A 241 58.27 11.33 1.04
CA TYR A 241 58.81 10.03 0.63
C TYR A 241 58.11 8.86 1.35
N GLU A 242 57.79 9.00 2.63
CA GLU A 242 57.05 7.97 3.38
C GLU A 242 55.63 7.78 2.83
N LYS A 243 54.93 8.87 2.50
CA LYS A 243 53.61 8.81 1.86
C LYS A 243 53.68 8.16 0.48
N GLU A 244 54.68 8.52 -0.33
CA GLU A 244 54.88 7.92 -1.65
C GLU A 244 55.23 6.42 -1.56
N LEU A 245 56.09 6.02 -0.62
CA LEU A 245 56.45 4.60 -0.42
C LEU A 245 55.24 3.78 0.02
N THR A 246 54.49 4.26 1.01
CA THR A 246 53.27 3.56 1.48
C THR A 246 52.19 3.47 0.41
N GLN A 247 52.08 4.45 -0.48
CA GLN A 247 51.16 4.38 -1.62
C GLN A 247 51.63 3.33 -2.64
N LEU A 248 52.90 3.34 -3.02
CA LEU A 248 53.47 2.38 -3.97
C LEU A 248 53.37 0.93 -3.45
N GLU A 249 53.56 0.71 -2.15
CA GLU A 249 53.39 -0.60 -1.52
C GLU A 249 51.95 -1.12 -1.66
N LYS A 250 50.95 -0.27 -1.40
CA LYS A 250 49.53 -0.62 -1.57
C LYS A 250 49.18 -0.92 -3.01
N ASP A 251 49.68 -0.11 -3.95
CA ASP A 251 49.41 -0.29 -5.38
C ASP A 251 50.01 -1.61 -5.89
N ILE A 252 51.24 -1.93 -5.49
CA ILE A 252 51.91 -3.20 -5.82
C ILE A 252 51.17 -4.38 -5.18
N GLU A 253 50.72 -4.26 -3.92
CA GLU A 253 49.95 -5.30 -3.24
C GLU A 253 48.63 -5.59 -3.96
N LEU A 254 47.91 -4.54 -4.37
CA LEU A 254 46.64 -4.66 -5.10
C LEU A 254 46.84 -5.38 -6.44
N LEU A 255 47.86 -4.99 -7.21
CA LEU A 255 48.16 -5.61 -8.50
C LEU A 255 48.73 -7.02 -8.39
N SER A 256 49.39 -7.37 -7.28
CA SER A 256 49.96 -8.71 -7.07
C SER A 256 48.95 -9.77 -6.61
N LYS A 257 47.83 -9.37 -5.99
CA LYS A 257 46.76 -10.28 -5.54
C LYS A 257 45.96 -10.94 -6.68
N GLY A 258 46.07 -10.44 -7.91
CA GLY A 258 45.43 -11.01 -9.11
C GLY A 258 43.97 -10.59 -9.30
N GLY A 259 43.49 -10.60 -10.56
CA GLY A 259 42.10 -10.27 -10.91
C GLY A 259 41.79 -8.76 -10.92
N VAL A 260 42.55 -7.97 -11.68
CA VAL A 260 42.31 -6.52 -11.82
C VAL A 260 41.49 -6.24 -13.06
N ALA A 261 40.38 -5.54 -12.86
CA ALA A 261 39.44 -5.18 -13.90
C ALA A 261 39.52 -3.66 -14.14
N VAL A 262 39.64 -3.24 -15.39
CA VAL A 262 39.87 -1.84 -15.78
C VAL A 262 38.63 -1.31 -16.46
N ALA A 263 38.13 -0.19 -15.95
CA ALA A 263 37.16 0.63 -16.69
C ALA A 263 37.92 1.40 -17.77
N ARG A 264 37.79 1.00 -19.03
CA ARG A 264 38.28 1.78 -20.18
C ARG A 264 37.18 2.76 -20.58
N GLU A 265 37.35 4.02 -20.21
CA GLU A 265 36.60 5.11 -20.82
C GLU A 265 37.20 5.38 -22.21
N TYR A 266 36.37 5.31 -23.26
CA TYR A 266 36.75 5.66 -24.63
C TYR A 266 36.74 7.17 -24.83
#